data_AF-A0ABC9X465-F1
#
_entry.id   AF-A0ABC9X465-F1
#
_cell.length_a   1.000
_cell.length_b   1.000
_cell.length_c   1.000
_cell.angle_alpha   90.00
_cell.angle_beta   90.00
_cell.angle_gamma   90.00
#
_symmetry.space_group_name_H-M   'P 1'
#
loop_
_entity.id
_entity.type
_entity.pdbx_description
1 polymer ?
#
loop_
_entity_poly.entity_id
_entity_poly.type
_entity_poly.pdbx_seq_one_letter_code
_entity_poly.pdbx_strand_id
1 'polypeptide(L)' 'MEDIMANCFVHYACLPKRGFSLYPGQSCWVTGWGDTTGGEGDPVLSEFLKQAPLSVVDFNTCRMETFWAAQFGCQ' A
#
# COMPACT_ATOMS: atom_id res chain seq x y z
N MET A 1 8.78 12.18 27.57
CA MET A 1 8.59 11.82 26.15
C MET A 1 8.66 13.11 25.39
N GLU A 2 9.65 13.25 24.52
CA GLU A 2 9.82 14.44 23.68
C GLU A 2 9.14 14.17 22.33
N ASP A 3 8.44 15.16 21.80
CA ASP A 3 7.73 15.04 20.53
C ASP A 3 8.70 15.10 19.35
N ILE A 4 8.38 14.39 18.27
CA ILE A 4 9.16 14.47 17.03
C ILE A 4 8.87 15.81 16.35
N MET A 5 9.90 16.66 16.24
CA MET A 5 9.75 17.97 15.59
C MET A 5 9.52 17.82 14.08
N ALA A 6 8.43 18.41 13.60
CA ALA A 6 8.13 18.47 12.18
C ALA A 6 9.15 19.36 11.43
N ASN A 7 9.49 18.95 10.21
CA ASN A 7 10.36 19.69 9.30
C ASN A 7 10.07 19.30 7.84
N CYS A 8 10.94 19.67 6.90
CA CYS A 8 10.75 19.37 5.47
C CYS A 8 10.77 17.87 5.11
N PHE A 9 11.24 17.00 6.02
CA PHE A 9 11.35 15.54 5.83
C PHE A 9 10.46 14.74 6.78
N VAL A 10 9.97 15.37 7.85
CA VAL A 10 9.15 14.71 8.87
C VAL A 10 7.83 15.45 9.02
N HIS A 11 6.74 14.78 8.63
CA HIS A 11 5.39 15.29 8.77
C HIS A 11 4.40 14.18 9.14
N TYR A 12 3.33 14.53 9.84
CA TYR A 12 2.29 13.59 10.23
C TYR A 12 1.32 13.35 9.09
N ALA A 13 0.88 12.10 8.93
CA ALA A 13 -0.21 11.77 8.03
C ALA A 13 -1.55 12.29 8.59
N CYS A 14 -2.42 12.79 7.72
CA CYS A 14 -3.77 13.19 8.11
C CYS A 14 -4.64 11.95 8.35
N LEU A 15 -5.45 11.98 9.40
CA LEU A 15 -6.48 10.97 9.63
C LEU A 15 -7.76 11.30 8.84
N PRO A 16 -8.44 10.28 8.29
CA PRO A 16 -9.73 10.50 7.65
C PRO A 16 -10.79 10.91 8.67
N LYS A 17 -11.80 11.67 8.23
CA LYS A 17 -12.98 11.98 9.06
C LYS A 17 -13.74 10.68 9.37
N ARG A 18 -14.43 10.64 10.52
CA ARG A 18 -15.32 9.53 10.84
C ARG A 18 -16.37 9.36 9.74
N GLY A 19 -16.56 8.11 9.30
CA GLY A 19 -17.49 7.78 8.22
C GLY A 19 -16.95 8.00 6.81
N PHE A 20 -15.70 8.47 6.64
CA PHE A 20 -15.07 8.51 5.34
C PHE A 20 -14.76 7.09 4.84
N SER A 21 -15.14 6.80 3.60
CA SER A 21 -14.83 5.57 2.88
C SER A 21 -14.17 5.88 1.55
N LEU A 22 -13.18 5.09 1.18
CA LEU A 22 -12.60 5.13 -0.17
C LEU A 22 -13.56 4.50 -1.17
N TYR A 23 -13.64 5.07 -2.37
CA TYR A 23 -14.47 4.53 -3.44
C TYR A 23 -13.69 3.54 -4.31
N PRO A 24 -14.33 2.49 -4.86
CA PRO A 24 -13.67 1.58 -5.79
C PRO A 24 -13.08 2.33 -6.99
N GLY A 25 -11.86 1.95 -7.39
CA GLY A 25 -11.09 2.60 -8.45
C GLY A 25 -10.35 3.87 -8.01
N GLN A 26 -10.55 4.37 -6.79
CA GLN A 26 -9.79 5.51 -6.28
C GLN A 26 -8.29 5.16 -6.22
N SER A 27 -7.47 5.98 -6.89
CA SER A 27 -6.01 5.80 -6.90
C SER A 27 -5.39 6.30 -5.59
N CYS A 28 -4.54 5.46 -5.01
CA CYS A 28 -3.79 5.66 -3.78
C CYS A 28 -2.33 5.29 -3.99
N TRP A 29 -1.48 5.61 -3.01
CA TRP A 29 -0.07 5.24 -3.03
C TRP A 29 0.26 4.41 -1.79
N VAL A 30 1.09 3.40 -1.98
CA VAL A 30 1.78 2.71 -0.88
C VAL A 30 3.26 3.04 -0.97
N THR A 31 3.91 3.25 0.17
CA THR A 31 5.34 3.55 0.26
C THR A 31 6.01 2.69 1.33
N GLY A 32 7.26 2.27 1.10
CA GLY A 32 8.03 1.52 2.09
C GLY A 32 9.33 0.94 1.54
N TRP A 33 10.00 0.16 2.40
CA TRP A 33 11.25 -0.57 2.11
C TRP A 33 11.02 -2.09 2.09
N GLY A 34 9.79 -2.51 1.75
CA GLY A 34 9.39 -3.92 1.77
C GLY A 34 10.15 -4.81 0.78
N ASP A 35 9.83 -6.10 0.83
CA ASP A 35 10.35 -7.08 -0.11
C ASP A 35 9.96 -6.72 -1.55
N THR A 36 10.94 -6.82 -2.45
CA THR A 36 10.81 -6.50 -3.86
C THR A 36 10.77 -7.73 -4.76
N THR A 37 10.94 -8.93 -4.20
CA THR A 37 10.93 -10.19 -4.96
C THR A 37 9.52 -10.68 -5.26
N GLY A 38 8.58 -10.49 -4.34
CA GLY A 38 7.15 -10.75 -4.57
C GLY A 38 6.78 -12.21 -4.87
N GLY A 39 7.65 -13.18 -4.56
CA GLY A 39 7.49 -14.60 -4.97
C GLY A 39 8.23 -15.59 -4.07
N GLU A 40 8.47 -16.82 -4.57
CA GLU A 40 9.22 -17.84 -3.83
C GLU A 40 10.71 -17.50 -3.73
N GLY A 41 11.25 -17.52 -2.51
CA GLY A 41 12.66 -17.28 -2.21
C GLY A 41 12.86 -16.50 -0.91
N ASP A 42 14.12 -16.16 -0.62
CA ASP A 42 14.45 -15.26 0.49
C ASP A 42 14.09 -13.81 0.12
N PRO A 43 13.40 -13.07 1.00
CA PRO A 43 12.95 -11.71 0.71
C PRO A 43 14.13 -10.76 0.53
N VAL A 44 14.06 -9.91 -0.49
CA VAL A 44 15.05 -8.84 -0.73
C VAL A 44 14.40 -7.51 -0.40
N LEU A 45 14.71 -7.02 0.80
CA LEU A 45 14.26 -5.71 1.27
C LEU A 45 14.93 -4.59 0.47
N SER A 46 14.18 -3.52 0.22
CA SER A 46 14.71 -2.39 -0.53
C SER A 46 15.62 -1.52 0.35
N GLU A 47 16.78 -1.11 -0.17
CA GLU A 47 17.64 -0.11 0.47
C GLU A 47 17.08 1.32 0.37
N PHE A 48 16.24 1.57 -0.65
CA PHE A 48 15.68 2.88 -0.95
C PHE A 48 14.16 2.86 -0.75
N LEU A 49 13.59 3.98 -0.30
CA LEU A 49 12.15 4.12 -0.20
C LEU A 49 11.53 3.94 -1.59
N LYS A 50 10.60 3.00 -1.71
CA LYS A 50 9.81 2.77 -2.92
C LYS A 50 8.40 3.29 -2.73
N GLN A 51 7.76 3.57 -3.86
CA GLN A 51 6.34 3.91 -3.92
C GLN A 51 5.67 3.18 -5.09
N ALA A 52 4.44 2.76 -4.91
CA ALA A 52 3.64 2.12 -5.96
C ALA A 52 2.21 2.70 -5.97
N PRO A 53 1.65 3.01 -7.15
CA PRO A 53 0.26 3.38 -7.28
C PRO A 53 -0.62 2.14 -7.16
N LEU A 54 -1.71 2.24 -6.40
CA LEU A 54 -2.70 1.18 -6.22
C LEU A 54 -4.10 1.75 -6.38
N SER A 55 -5.03 0.95 -6.89
CA SER A 55 -6.44 1.29 -6.97
C SER A 55 -7.21 0.56 -5.87
N VAL A 56 -8.15 1.27 -5.23
CA VAL A 56 -9.03 0.67 -4.23
C VAL A 56 -9.94 -0.35 -4.90
N VAL A 57 -9.93 -1.58 -4.37
CA VAL A 57 -10.82 -2.66 -4.80
C VAL A 57 -12.00 -2.72 -3.84
N ASP A 58 -13.22 -2.84 -4.36
CA ASP A 58 -14.40 -2.96 -3.51
C ASP A 58 -14.39 -4.28 -2.72
N PHE A 59 -15.12 -4.32 -1.61
CA PHE A 59 -15.10 -5.46 -0.71
C PHE A 59 -15.55 -6.78 -1.36
N ASN A 60 -16.54 -6.75 -2.25
CA ASN A 60 -17.06 -7.97 -2.86
C ASN A 60 -16.03 -8.57 -3.82
N THR A 61 -15.33 -7.72 -4.59
CA THR A 61 -14.25 -8.13 -5.49
C THR A 61 -13.01 -8.57 -4.73
N CYS A 62 -12.62 -7.83 -3.68
CA CYS A 62 -11.45 -8.14 -2.84
C CYS A 62 -11.50 -9.55 -2.23
N ARG A 63 -12.71 -10.06 -1.98
CA ARG A 63 -12.91 -11.40 -1.42
C ARG A 63 -12.97 -12.54 -2.45
N MET A 64 -12.78 -12.24 -3.74
CA MET A 64 -12.75 -13.22 -4.81
C MET A 64 -11.31 -13.70 -5.05
N GLU A 65 -11.03 -14.98 -4.76
CA GLU A 65 -9.73 -15.59 -5.06
C GLU A 65 -9.37 -15.49 -6.55
N THR A 66 -10.37 -15.62 -7.43
CA THR A 66 -10.20 -15.52 -8.89
C THR A 66 -9.72 -14.16 -9.35
N PHE A 67 -10.07 -13.08 -8.64
CA PHE A 67 -9.60 -11.73 -8.95
C PHE A 67 -8.09 -11.63 -8.73
N TRP A 68 -7.58 -12.12 -7.59
CA TRP A 68 -6.16 -12.11 -7.29
C TRP A 68 -5.37 -13.10 -8.13
N ALA A 69 -5.94 -14.26 -8.45
CA ALA A 69 -5.33 -15.21 -9.37
C ALA A 69 -5.18 -14.63 -10.79
N ALA A 70 -6.16 -13.85 -11.27
CA ALA A 70 -6.05 -13.18 -12.58
C ALA A 70 -5.08 -11.99 -12.57
N GLN A 71 -4.95 -11.30 -11.43
CA GLN A 71 -4.14 -10.09 -11.29
C GLN A 71 -2.66 -10.40 -10.97
N PHE A 72 -2.41 -11.44 -10.16
CA PHE A 72 -1.09 -11.77 -9.60
C PHE A 72 -0.69 -13.24 -9.79
N GLY A 73 -1.56 -14.09 -10.35
CA GLY A 73 -1.18 -15.44 -10.73
C GLY A 73 -0.16 -15.39 -11.87
N CYS A 74 0.91 -16.16 -11.75
CA CYS A 74 1.93 -16.30 -12.78
C CYS A 74 1.30 -16.66 -14.13
N GLN A 75 1.75 -15.97 -15.19
CA GLN A 75 2.03 -16.66 -16.45
C GLN A 75 3.37 -17.38 -16.33
#